data_AF-A0A933NGI8-F1
#
_entry.id   AF-A0A933NGI8-F1
#
_cell.length_a   1.000
_cell.length_b   1.000
_cell.length_c   1.000
_cell.angle_alpha   90.00
_cell.angle_beta   90.00
_cell.angle_gamma   90.00
#
_symmetry.space_group_name_H-M   'P 1'
#
loop_
_entity.id
_entity.type
_entity.pdbx_description
1 polymer ?
#
loop_
_entity_poly.entity_id
_entity_poly.type
_entity_poly.pdbx_seq_one_letter_code
_entity_poly.pdbx_strand_id
1 'polypeptide(L)'
;MPYRTATNRRGDTLYILFTVLVVLFILAMSLGWVYRQQVTWLSHYGPRLQVYYVALAGLDRTVDRIRGLLQSPLVLNTDSPRKEEHRINQDLLNLLDPERAKEWARLFEFKDGEIIQGGQVKVLAELLDVSKNEFFSFIDRVEKIPPGLEQYREKRDDEDNPVLGAQPLGGWSGRLKLTATATYQGHRCVVEVVKHMKVIDLSPPAPDHTLFIHSKKTEYLKDGTFVLSNLTLPQQGLDLIHELTLKVNEVLRIAEISDSKAAVLQNVDLITKKLVMAEQEGDSGETLKMVYELTQHVGAAGGDERIKDTVDNIILSLNPRDWGRVRTNGVLQVYLPFFAPDDIINYFADSSVFGHQRPEVGYHNNFNRLHDPYLSVYTHYEGYVYRNYRRLNPVMLGPSKTPQVVPPQRYTINTRMNYVLRYPEREAVPNLSRLENYSIKYASQVFRKPVSFYGSKDNPIQLDGIWHGVEEIRIGGFFKGRGMIVSEKAIILTDSLKHASAKDEDLLSLVSLRGSVDLGQGSGQTVVEAGIYAKESVRGTRYNGIKVLGNMVCENLNRDQMPRVFECRFDPRLKNHLADNIQGSISRRLLSFRILGDEANPKSRRGSL
;
A
#
# COMPACT_ATOMS: atom_id res chain seq x y z
N MET A 1 -53.26 45.08 -86.42
CA MET A 1 -52.62 45.95 -85.40
C MET A 1 -53.37 45.78 -84.07
N PRO A 2 -52.67 45.83 -82.93
CA PRO A 2 -52.71 44.77 -81.93
C PRO A 2 -53.87 44.92 -80.92
N TYR A 3 -54.68 43.88 -80.78
CA TYR A 3 -55.56 43.72 -79.62
C TYR A 3 -54.82 42.94 -78.53
N ARG A 4 -54.62 43.65 -77.42
CA ARG A 4 -54.11 43.24 -76.11
C ARG A 4 -54.32 41.76 -75.75
N THR A 5 -53.24 40.98 -75.68
CA THR A 5 -53.15 39.79 -74.82
C THR A 5 -52.85 40.25 -73.39
N ALA A 6 -53.88 40.59 -72.62
CA ALA A 6 -53.71 41.05 -71.25
C ALA A 6 -54.74 40.45 -70.28
N THR A 7 -55.14 39.19 -70.44
CA THR A 7 -56.01 38.50 -69.46
C THR A 7 -55.80 36.99 -69.45
N ASN A 8 -54.57 36.52 -69.19
CA ASN A 8 -54.38 35.14 -68.70
C ASN A 8 -53.28 35.01 -67.63
N ARG A 9 -52.60 36.09 -67.24
CA ARG A 9 -51.56 36.01 -66.19
C ARG A 9 -52.10 35.87 -64.78
N ARG A 10 -53.34 36.31 -64.50
CA ARG A 10 -53.95 36.26 -63.15
C ARG A 10 -54.43 34.86 -62.76
N GLY A 11 -54.94 34.08 -63.72
CA GLY A 11 -55.39 32.70 -63.48
C GLY A 11 -54.21 31.75 -63.21
N ASP A 12 -53.16 31.84 -64.02
CA ASP A 12 -51.95 31.04 -63.86
C ASP A 12 -51.19 31.37 -62.57
N THR A 13 -51.09 32.66 -62.20
CA THR A 13 -50.49 33.05 -60.91
C THR A 13 -51.34 32.59 -59.73
N LEU A 14 -52.68 32.69 -59.79
CA LEU A 14 -53.57 32.15 -58.75
C LEU A 14 -53.43 30.64 -58.60
N TYR A 15 -53.31 29.90 -59.71
CA TYR A 15 -53.12 28.45 -59.70
C TYR A 15 -51.77 28.07 -59.07
N ILE A 16 -50.68 28.75 -59.45
CA ILE A 16 -49.36 28.52 -58.85
C ILE A 16 -49.39 28.84 -57.36
N LEU A 17 -50.01 29.95 -56.95
CA LEU A 17 -50.11 30.34 -55.54
C LEU A 17 -50.93 29.34 -54.72
N PHE A 18 -52.06 28.86 -55.26
CA PHE A 18 -52.85 27.79 -54.63
C PHE A 18 -52.08 26.48 -54.55
N THR A 19 -51.33 26.12 -55.59
CA THR A 19 -50.53 24.89 -55.61
C THR A 19 -49.41 24.95 -54.57
N VAL A 20 -48.72 26.09 -54.46
CA VAL A 20 -47.72 26.32 -53.41
C VAL A 20 -48.36 26.28 -52.01
N LEU A 21 -49.54 26.88 -51.84
CA LEU A 21 -50.29 26.83 -50.57
C LEU A 21 -50.70 25.41 -50.18
N VAL A 22 -51.18 24.63 -51.14
CA VAL A 22 -51.57 23.22 -50.93
C VAL A 22 -50.34 22.37 -50.61
N VAL A 23 -49.23 22.55 -51.31
CA VAL A 23 -47.97 21.84 -51.02
C VAL A 23 -47.44 22.21 -49.65
N LEU A 24 -47.46 23.50 -49.28
CA LEU A 24 -47.07 23.96 -47.93
C LEU A 24 -48.01 23.41 -46.85
N PHE A 25 -49.31 23.31 -47.13
CA PHE A 25 -50.30 22.74 -46.20
C PHE A 25 -50.06 21.23 -46.00
N ILE A 26 -49.83 20.48 -47.08
CA ILE A 26 -49.50 19.05 -47.02
C ILE A 26 -48.18 18.85 -46.26
N LEU A 27 -47.16 19.66 -46.54
CA LEU A 27 -45.89 19.61 -45.81
C LEU A 27 -46.09 19.91 -44.32
N ALA A 28 -46.80 20.98 -43.96
CA ALA A 28 -47.07 21.33 -42.56
C ALA A 28 -47.85 20.22 -41.82
N MET A 29 -48.85 19.62 -42.48
CA MET A 29 -49.62 18.50 -41.92
C MET A 29 -48.76 17.24 -41.76
N SER A 30 -47.90 16.93 -42.73
CA SER A 30 -46.97 15.81 -42.66
C SER A 30 -45.95 16.00 -41.53
N LEU A 31 -45.43 17.21 -41.36
CA LEU A 31 -44.45 17.55 -40.33
C LEU A 31 -45.08 17.49 -38.93
N GLY A 32 -46.31 17.99 -38.78
CA GLY A 32 -47.09 17.86 -37.55
C GLY A 32 -47.40 16.39 -37.22
N TRP A 33 -47.69 15.56 -38.21
CA TRP A 33 -47.93 14.13 -38.02
C TRP A 33 -46.66 13.38 -37.61
N VAL A 34 -45.53 13.63 -38.29
CA VAL A 34 -44.21 13.04 -37.94
C VAL A 34 -43.80 13.48 -36.53
N TYR A 35 -43.96 14.75 -36.18
CA TYR A 35 -43.63 15.25 -34.85
C TYR A 35 -44.48 14.57 -33.77
N ARG A 36 -45.80 14.44 -33.99
CA ARG A 36 -46.68 13.69 -33.07
C ARG A 36 -46.27 12.24 -32.94
N GLN A 37 -45.95 11.56 -34.03
CA GLN A 37 -45.44 10.18 -33.98
C GLN A 37 -44.14 10.11 -33.16
N GLN A 38 -43.18 11.00 -33.39
CA GLN A 38 -41.92 11.02 -32.66
C GLN A 38 -42.12 11.27 -31.16
N VAL A 39 -42.97 12.23 -30.78
CA VAL A 39 -43.29 12.51 -29.38
C VAL A 39 -43.99 11.31 -28.73
N THR A 40 -44.91 10.66 -29.45
CA THR A 40 -45.60 9.47 -28.93
C THR A 40 -44.62 8.31 -28.75
N TRP A 41 -43.72 8.09 -29.71
CA TRP A 41 -42.64 7.11 -29.61
C TRP A 41 -41.70 7.41 -28.44
N LEU A 42 -41.22 8.65 -28.30
CA LEU A 42 -40.38 9.07 -27.18
C LEU A 42 -41.08 8.88 -25.83
N SER A 43 -42.38 9.18 -25.74
CA SER A 43 -43.15 8.99 -24.51
C SER A 43 -43.32 7.51 -24.12
N HIS A 44 -43.33 6.59 -25.09
CA HIS A 44 -43.45 5.15 -24.85
C HIS A 44 -42.10 4.45 -24.62
N TYR A 45 -41.05 4.84 -25.34
CA TYR A 45 -39.74 4.20 -25.27
C TYR A 45 -38.80 4.86 -24.27
N GLY A 46 -38.95 6.17 -24.02
CA GLY A 46 -38.13 6.93 -23.08
C GLY A 46 -38.14 6.33 -21.67
N PRO A 47 -39.30 6.11 -21.03
CA PRO A 47 -39.37 5.51 -19.71
C PRO A 47 -38.76 4.10 -19.67
N ARG A 48 -39.02 3.26 -20.67
CA ARG A 48 -38.42 1.91 -20.76
C ARG A 48 -36.90 1.92 -20.81
N LEU A 49 -36.32 2.81 -21.61
CA LEU A 49 -34.87 3.00 -21.68
C LEU A 49 -34.32 3.54 -20.36
N GLN A 50 -35.02 4.49 -19.74
CA GLN A 50 -34.63 5.05 -18.44
C GLN A 50 -34.62 3.98 -17.34
N VAL A 51 -35.65 3.11 -17.26
CA VAL A 51 -35.68 2.01 -16.27
C VAL A 51 -34.48 1.08 -16.45
N TYR A 52 -34.13 0.77 -17.70
CA TYR A 52 -32.98 -0.06 -18.02
C TYR A 52 -31.65 0.59 -17.57
N TYR A 53 -31.43 1.87 -17.88
CA TYR A 53 -30.24 2.58 -17.42
C TYR A 53 -30.20 2.75 -15.90
N VAL A 54 -31.36 2.92 -15.26
CA VAL A 54 -31.48 2.94 -13.80
C VAL A 54 -31.08 1.59 -13.20
N ALA A 55 -31.47 0.47 -13.82
CA ALA A 55 -31.02 -0.86 -13.42
C ALA A 55 -29.49 -1.00 -13.54
N LEU A 56 -28.90 -0.58 -14.67
CA LEU A 56 -27.44 -0.62 -14.87
C LEU A 56 -26.68 0.27 -13.86
N ALA A 57 -27.16 1.48 -13.61
CA ALA A 57 -26.58 2.39 -12.63
C ALA A 57 -26.66 1.80 -11.20
N GLY A 58 -27.76 1.12 -10.87
CA GLY A 58 -27.89 0.38 -9.60
C GLY A 58 -26.86 -0.75 -9.48
N LEU A 59 -26.65 -1.52 -10.56
CA LEU A 59 -25.62 -2.57 -10.59
C LEU A 59 -24.22 -2.02 -10.35
N ASP A 60 -23.85 -0.93 -11.03
CA ASP A 60 -22.52 -0.32 -10.88
C ASP A 60 -22.32 0.26 -9.47
N ARG A 61 -23.32 0.97 -8.92
CA ARG A 61 -23.27 1.43 -7.52
C ARG A 61 -23.18 0.30 -6.51
N THR A 62 -23.85 -0.82 -6.74
CA THR A 62 -23.71 -2.01 -5.88
C THR A 62 -22.29 -2.56 -5.95
N VAL A 63 -21.67 -2.64 -7.13
CA VAL A 63 -20.27 -3.07 -7.26
C VAL A 63 -19.35 -2.12 -6.49
N ASP A 64 -19.58 -0.82 -6.56
CA ASP A 64 -18.77 0.16 -5.84
C ASP A 64 -18.97 0.08 -4.32
N ARG A 65 -20.20 -0.20 -3.84
CA ARG A 65 -20.45 -0.49 -2.41
C ARG A 65 -19.72 -1.75 -1.95
N ILE A 66 -19.72 -2.82 -2.76
CA ILE A 66 -19.00 -4.06 -2.44
C ILE A 66 -17.48 -3.81 -2.40
N ARG A 67 -16.93 -3.03 -3.35
CA ARG A 67 -15.52 -2.60 -3.30
C ARG A 67 -15.21 -1.79 -2.05
N GLY A 68 -16.09 -0.86 -1.68
CA GLY A 68 -15.94 -0.08 -0.45
C GLY A 68 -15.95 -0.93 0.82
N LEU A 69 -16.78 -1.98 0.87
CA LEU A 69 -16.77 -2.95 1.98
C LEU A 69 -15.40 -3.66 2.07
N LEU A 70 -14.83 -4.09 0.94
CA LEU A 70 -13.53 -4.75 0.90
C LEU A 70 -12.35 -3.83 1.23
N GLN A 71 -12.55 -2.52 1.23
CA GLN A 71 -11.55 -1.52 1.62
C GLN A 71 -11.68 -1.09 3.09
N SER A 72 -12.76 -1.49 3.77
CA SER A 72 -12.96 -1.18 5.19
C SER A 72 -12.08 -2.07 6.07
N PRO A 73 -11.64 -1.61 7.26
CA PRO A 73 -10.86 -2.43 8.17
C PRO A 73 -11.72 -3.54 8.79
N LEU A 74 -11.08 -4.67 9.11
CA LEU A 74 -11.72 -5.83 9.75
C LEU A 74 -12.09 -5.55 11.21
N VAL A 75 -11.22 -4.82 11.91
CA VAL A 75 -11.45 -4.38 13.28
C VAL A 75 -11.75 -2.89 13.27
N LEU A 76 -12.92 -2.53 13.79
CA LEU A 76 -13.34 -1.16 13.96
C LEU A 76 -12.97 -0.71 15.38
N ASN A 77 -12.17 0.35 15.46
CA ASN A 77 -11.90 1.02 16.72
C ASN A 77 -13.12 1.86 17.10
N THR A 78 -13.57 1.74 18.36
CA THR A 78 -14.67 2.55 18.89
C THR A 78 -14.07 3.72 19.66
N ASP A 79 -14.52 4.97 19.40
CA ASP A 79 -14.00 6.22 19.98
C ASP A 79 -14.29 6.43 21.48
N SER A 80 -14.15 5.39 22.31
CA SER A 80 -14.30 5.51 23.76
C SER A 80 -12.94 5.60 24.45
N PRO A 81 -12.57 6.76 25.02
CA PRO A 81 -11.23 7.03 25.57
C PRO A 81 -10.88 6.25 26.85
N ARG A 82 -11.67 5.23 27.24
CA ARG A 82 -11.48 4.49 28.50
C ARG A 82 -11.53 2.96 28.37
N LYS A 83 -11.93 2.41 27.22
CA LYS A 83 -11.85 0.98 26.89
C LYS A 83 -11.77 0.82 25.37
N GLU A 84 -10.68 0.23 24.88
CA GLU A 84 -10.56 -0.22 23.50
C GLU A 84 -11.53 -1.40 23.28
N GLU A 85 -12.82 -1.11 23.08
CA GLU A 85 -13.76 -2.11 22.62
C GLU A 85 -13.61 -2.24 21.10
N HIS A 86 -12.79 -3.19 20.69
CA HIS A 86 -12.64 -3.58 19.28
C HIS A 86 -13.91 -4.28 18.80
N ARG A 87 -14.58 -3.72 17.77
CA ARG A 87 -15.74 -4.36 17.13
C ARG A 87 -15.33 -5.05 15.83
N ILE A 88 -15.87 -6.24 15.58
CA ILE A 88 -15.62 -6.99 14.35
C ILE A 88 -16.55 -6.49 13.24
N ASN A 89 -16.00 -6.15 12.09
CA ASN A 89 -16.75 -5.89 10.87
C ASN A 89 -17.28 -7.21 10.27
N GLN A 90 -18.48 -7.62 10.70
CA GLN A 90 -19.09 -8.88 10.26
C GLN A 90 -19.37 -8.92 8.76
N ASP A 91 -19.72 -7.78 8.15
CA ASP A 91 -19.97 -7.69 6.71
C ASP A 91 -18.73 -8.04 5.90
N LEU A 92 -17.56 -7.54 6.32
CA LEU A 92 -16.28 -7.88 5.71
C LEU A 92 -15.87 -9.31 6.04
N LEU A 93 -15.99 -9.75 7.31
CA LEU A 93 -15.62 -11.10 7.71
C LEU A 93 -16.37 -12.17 6.90
N ASN A 94 -17.65 -11.95 6.60
CA ASN A 94 -18.46 -12.86 5.77
C ASN A 94 -17.97 -12.96 4.32
N LEU A 95 -17.26 -11.93 3.82
CA LEU A 95 -16.60 -11.95 2.51
C LEU A 95 -15.17 -12.49 2.58
N LEU A 96 -14.46 -12.31 3.69
CA LEU A 96 -13.09 -12.79 3.86
C LEU A 96 -13.03 -14.29 4.14
N ASP A 97 -13.91 -14.82 4.98
CA ASP A 97 -13.98 -16.25 5.29
C ASP A 97 -14.53 -17.04 4.09
N PRO A 98 -13.76 -17.96 3.47
CA PRO A 98 -14.19 -18.70 2.28
C PRO A 98 -15.43 -19.57 2.48
N GLU A 99 -15.67 -20.08 3.70
CA GLU A 99 -16.84 -20.92 3.97
C GLU A 99 -18.10 -20.06 4.13
N ARG A 100 -17.99 -18.89 4.80
CA ARG A 100 -19.11 -17.93 4.89
C ARG A 100 -19.42 -17.28 3.55
N ALA A 101 -18.40 -17.02 2.74
CA ALA A 101 -18.55 -16.41 1.42
C ALA A 101 -19.39 -17.26 0.46
N LYS A 102 -19.43 -18.60 0.64
CA LYS A 102 -20.28 -19.50 -0.16
C LYS A 102 -21.77 -19.24 0.02
N GLU A 103 -22.17 -18.79 1.20
CA GLU A 103 -23.56 -18.53 1.57
C GLU A 103 -23.89 -17.02 1.52
N TRP A 104 -22.95 -16.20 1.06
CA TRP A 104 -23.12 -14.76 1.05
C TRP A 104 -24.15 -14.33 0.01
N ALA A 105 -25.21 -13.70 0.50
CA ALA A 105 -26.18 -12.98 -0.29
C ALA A 105 -26.55 -11.68 0.42
N ARG A 106 -26.64 -10.58 -0.34
CA ARG A 106 -27.02 -9.28 0.21
C ARG A 106 -27.93 -8.51 -0.72
N LEU A 107 -28.99 -7.94 -0.16
CA LEU A 107 -29.89 -7.04 -0.86
C LEU A 107 -29.44 -5.58 -0.66
N PHE A 108 -29.25 -4.87 -1.76
CA PHE A 108 -28.99 -3.44 -1.79
C PHE A 108 -30.22 -2.71 -2.32
N GLU A 109 -30.77 -1.80 -1.53
CA GLU A 109 -31.91 -0.98 -1.92
C GLU A 109 -31.46 0.47 -2.14
N PHE A 110 -31.82 1.03 -3.29
CA PHE A 110 -31.60 2.43 -3.66
C PHE A 110 -32.95 3.12 -3.76
N LYS A 111 -33.15 4.14 -2.92
CA LYS A 111 -34.43 4.83 -2.80
C LYS A 111 -34.64 5.83 -3.94
N ASP A 112 -35.87 6.31 -4.07
CA ASP A 112 -36.22 7.34 -5.03
C ASP A 112 -35.35 8.60 -4.86
N GLY A 113 -34.88 9.16 -5.97
CA GLY A 113 -34.01 10.32 -6.02
C GLY A 113 -32.53 10.02 -5.76
N GLU A 114 -32.16 8.80 -5.35
CA GLU A 114 -30.76 8.45 -5.11
C GLU A 114 -30.00 8.30 -6.45
N ILE A 115 -30.63 7.71 -7.46
CA ILE A 115 -30.09 7.57 -8.83
C ILE A 115 -30.73 8.59 -9.78
N ILE A 116 -32.07 8.60 -9.82
CA ILE A 116 -32.89 9.55 -10.58
C ILE A 116 -34.20 9.78 -9.82
N GLN A 117 -34.83 10.93 -10.00
CA GLN A 117 -36.17 11.20 -9.46
C GLN A 117 -37.23 10.32 -10.15
N GLY A 118 -38.11 9.70 -9.38
CA GLY A 118 -39.11 8.70 -9.81
C GLY A 118 -38.56 7.29 -10.01
N GLY A 119 -37.30 7.01 -9.64
CA GLY A 119 -36.62 5.74 -9.92
C GLY A 119 -36.20 4.99 -8.65
N GLN A 120 -36.60 3.72 -8.51
CA GLN A 120 -36.19 2.85 -7.41
C GLN A 120 -35.47 1.61 -7.96
N VAL A 121 -34.44 1.14 -7.23
CA VAL A 121 -33.70 -0.07 -7.63
C VAL A 121 -33.43 -0.95 -6.42
N LYS A 122 -33.66 -2.26 -6.59
CA LYS A 122 -33.21 -3.29 -5.67
C LYS A 122 -32.24 -4.20 -6.38
N VAL A 123 -31.05 -4.41 -5.82
CA VAL A 123 -30.02 -5.29 -6.37
C VAL A 123 -29.74 -6.41 -5.37
N LEU A 124 -30.04 -7.65 -5.75
CA LEU A 124 -29.62 -8.83 -5.03
C LEU A 124 -28.24 -9.25 -5.52
N ALA A 125 -27.26 -9.28 -4.63
CA ALA A 125 -25.90 -9.75 -4.88
C ALA A 125 -25.69 -11.12 -4.24
N GLU A 126 -25.23 -12.10 -5.01
CA GLU A 126 -24.99 -13.48 -4.57
C GLU A 126 -23.62 -13.95 -5.05
N LEU A 127 -22.90 -14.69 -4.19
CA LEU A 127 -21.66 -15.36 -4.58
C LEU A 127 -21.94 -16.80 -4.99
N LEU A 128 -21.39 -17.20 -6.13
CA LEU A 128 -21.51 -18.53 -6.71
C LEU A 128 -20.12 -19.12 -6.94
N ASP A 129 -20.03 -20.46 -6.95
CA ASP A 129 -18.82 -21.21 -7.30
C ASP A 129 -17.55 -20.77 -6.53
N VAL A 130 -17.68 -20.44 -5.23
CA VAL A 130 -16.55 -20.00 -4.40
C VAL A 130 -15.56 -21.15 -4.20
N SER A 131 -14.33 -20.95 -4.65
CA SER A 131 -13.22 -21.90 -4.57
C SER A 131 -12.01 -21.24 -3.90
N LYS A 132 -11.32 -21.98 -3.04
CA LYS A 132 -10.09 -21.51 -2.36
C LYS A 132 -8.95 -21.34 -3.38
N ASN A 133 -8.04 -20.45 -3.07
CA ASN A 133 -6.79 -20.20 -3.80
C ASN A 133 -5.63 -19.98 -2.82
N GLU A 134 -4.44 -19.78 -3.36
CA GLU A 134 -3.16 -19.79 -2.68
C GLU A 134 -2.75 -18.41 -2.12
N PHE A 135 -3.58 -17.38 -2.32
CA PHE A 135 -3.40 -16.01 -1.82
C PHE A 135 -4.25 -15.76 -0.57
N PHE A 136 -4.21 -16.69 0.40
CA PHE A 136 -4.81 -16.50 1.71
C PHE A 136 -3.81 -15.90 2.71
N SER A 137 -4.33 -15.38 3.81
CA SER A 137 -3.52 -14.94 4.96
C SER A 137 -4.20 -15.30 6.29
N PHE A 138 -3.45 -15.11 7.37
CA PHE A 138 -3.92 -15.20 8.75
C PHE A 138 -3.77 -13.85 9.43
N ILE A 139 -4.40 -13.72 10.60
CA ILE A 139 -4.12 -12.61 11.52
C ILE A 139 -2.79 -12.89 12.22
N ASP A 140 -1.95 -11.87 12.35
CA ASP A 140 -0.64 -12.02 12.99
C ASP A 140 -0.78 -12.50 14.45
N ARG A 141 0.17 -13.35 14.85
CA ARG A 141 0.24 -14.02 16.15
C ARG A 141 0.33 -13.06 17.31
N VAL A 142 0.78 -11.83 17.12
CA VAL A 142 1.07 -10.90 18.24
C VAL A 142 -0.09 -9.94 18.49
N GLU A 143 -0.99 -9.78 17.53
CA GLU A 143 -2.05 -8.79 17.58
C GLU A 143 -3.06 -9.02 18.71
N LYS A 144 -3.53 -7.90 19.27
CA LYS A 144 -4.67 -7.91 20.18
C LYS A 144 -5.95 -7.96 19.36
N ILE A 145 -6.69 -9.05 19.47
CA ILE A 145 -7.90 -9.26 18.68
C ILE A 145 -9.11 -9.58 19.56
N PRO A 146 -10.33 -9.21 19.11
CA PRO A 146 -11.57 -9.69 19.71
C PRO A 146 -11.63 -11.23 19.74
N PRO A 147 -12.26 -11.85 20.77
CA PRO A 147 -12.38 -13.31 20.88
C PRO A 147 -12.97 -13.99 19.65
N GLY A 148 -13.89 -13.32 18.95
CA GLY A 148 -14.50 -13.85 17.72
C GLY A 148 -13.56 -13.99 16.52
N LEU A 149 -12.34 -13.44 16.58
CA LEU A 149 -11.33 -13.56 15.54
C LEU A 149 -10.21 -14.55 15.88
N GLU A 150 -10.18 -15.13 17.08
CA GLU A 150 -9.08 -16.03 17.52
C GLU A 150 -8.87 -17.23 16.60
N GLN A 151 -9.93 -17.76 15.99
CA GLN A 151 -9.83 -18.88 15.06
C GLN A 151 -9.04 -18.58 13.76
N TYR A 152 -8.87 -17.30 13.42
CA TYR A 152 -8.13 -16.84 12.23
C TYR A 152 -6.70 -16.39 12.57
N ARG A 153 -6.32 -16.41 13.85
CA ARG A 153 -4.97 -16.07 14.30
C ARG A 153 -4.00 -17.18 13.93
N GLU A 154 -2.86 -16.79 13.37
CA GLU A 154 -1.79 -17.72 13.09
C GLU A 154 -1.35 -18.39 14.42
N LYS A 155 -1.37 -19.72 14.46
CA LYS A 155 -1.01 -20.48 15.66
C LYS A 155 0.52 -20.64 15.73
N ARG A 156 1.03 -20.79 16.95
CA ARG A 156 2.45 -21.10 17.17
C ARG A 156 2.70 -22.54 16.71
N ASP A 157 3.73 -22.73 15.88
CA ASP A 157 4.37 -24.05 15.78
C ASP A 157 5.08 -24.27 17.12
N ASP A 158 4.38 -24.83 18.11
CA ASP A 158 5.04 -25.30 19.32
C ASP A 158 5.75 -26.61 18.97
N GLU A 159 7.05 -26.68 19.27
CA GLU A 159 7.98 -27.77 18.92
C GLU A 159 7.52 -29.18 19.34
N ASP A 160 6.50 -29.30 20.19
CA ASP A 160 6.02 -30.59 20.74
C ASP A 160 4.54 -30.92 20.49
N ASN A 161 3.74 -30.04 19.85
CA ASN A 161 2.35 -30.38 19.50
C ASN A 161 1.82 -29.52 18.33
N PRO A 162 1.64 -30.08 17.13
CA PRO A 162 1.03 -29.35 16.02
C PRO A 162 -0.49 -29.22 16.27
N VAL A 163 -0.93 -28.07 16.79
CA VAL A 163 -2.37 -27.78 16.87
C VAL A 163 -2.89 -27.51 15.45
N LEU A 164 -3.82 -28.34 14.98
CA LEU A 164 -4.50 -28.17 13.70
C LEU A 164 -5.08 -26.74 13.52
N GLY A 165 -4.67 -26.13 12.39
CA GLY A 165 -5.42 -25.25 11.51
C GLY A 165 -5.94 -23.94 12.08
N ALA A 166 -5.18 -22.84 11.93
CA ALA A 166 -5.81 -21.52 11.82
C ALA A 166 -6.69 -21.50 10.57
N GLN A 167 -7.87 -20.87 10.65
CA GLN A 167 -8.72 -20.70 9.47
C GLN A 167 -8.16 -19.57 8.59
N PRO A 168 -7.95 -19.80 7.29
CA PRO A 168 -7.45 -18.76 6.40
C PRO A 168 -8.52 -17.70 6.13
N LEU A 169 -8.07 -16.44 6.06
CA LEU A 169 -8.86 -15.31 5.57
C LEU A 169 -8.45 -15.00 4.12
N GLY A 170 -9.43 -14.56 3.33
CA GLY A 170 -9.26 -14.28 1.91
C GLY A 170 -8.90 -15.52 1.11
N GLY A 171 -8.11 -15.32 0.06
CA GLY A 171 -7.61 -16.40 -0.77
C GLY A 171 -8.70 -17.25 -1.40
N TRP A 172 -9.69 -16.63 -2.05
CA TRP A 172 -10.71 -17.36 -2.80
C TRP A 172 -11.09 -16.66 -4.11
N SER A 173 -11.74 -17.39 -5.00
CA SER A 173 -12.24 -16.91 -6.29
C SER A 173 -13.61 -17.49 -6.58
N GLY A 174 -14.51 -16.67 -7.11
CA GLY A 174 -15.88 -17.06 -7.40
C GLY A 174 -16.53 -16.18 -8.48
N ARG A 175 -17.84 -16.32 -8.61
CA ARG A 175 -18.68 -15.54 -9.52
C ARG A 175 -19.66 -14.70 -8.70
N LEU A 176 -19.62 -13.40 -8.88
CA LEU A 176 -20.58 -12.47 -8.30
C LEU A 176 -21.76 -12.32 -9.26
N LYS A 177 -22.92 -12.84 -8.88
CA LYS A 177 -24.19 -12.66 -9.58
C LYS A 177 -24.92 -11.46 -8.98
N LEU A 178 -25.32 -10.53 -9.85
CA LEU A 178 -26.06 -9.33 -9.48
C LEU A 178 -27.39 -9.32 -10.24
N THR A 179 -28.50 -9.29 -9.52
CA THR A 179 -29.84 -9.23 -10.10
C THR A 179 -30.50 -7.90 -9.69
N ALA A 180 -30.57 -6.96 -10.62
CA ALA A 180 -31.18 -5.66 -10.40
C ALA A 180 -32.64 -5.66 -10.86
N THR A 181 -33.55 -5.27 -9.98
CA THR A 181 -34.95 -4.96 -10.28
C THR A 181 -35.13 -3.44 -10.14
N ALA A 182 -35.34 -2.76 -11.26
CA ALA A 182 -35.57 -1.32 -11.31
C ALA A 182 -37.02 -1.01 -11.64
N THR A 183 -37.56 0.05 -11.03
CA THR A 183 -38.87 0.61 -11.35
C THR A 183 -38.74 2.11 -11.62
N TYR A 184 -39.37 2.59 -12.69
CA TYR A 184 -39.43 4.01 -13.03
C TYR A 184 -40.71 4.30 -13.82
N GLN A 185 -41.49 5.29 -13.37
CA GLN A 185 -42.76 5.70 -13.98
C GLN A 185 -43.71 4.52 -14.34
N GLY A 186 -43.81 3.52 -13.45
CA GLY A 186 -44.68 2.35 -13.63
C GLY A 186 -44.12 1.22 -14.52
N HIS A 187 -42.97 1.43 -15.16
CA HIS A 187 -42.23 0.39 -15.88
C HIS A 187 -41.27 -0.34 -14.94
N ARG A 188 -41.05 -1.65 -15.16
CA ARG A 188 -40.20 -2.49 -14.32
C ARG A 188 -39.26 -3.33 -15.17
N CYS A 189 -37.95 -3.13 -15.01
CA CYS A 189 -36.93 -3.91 -15.71
C CYS A 189 -36.16 -4.80 -14.72
N VAL A 190 -35.86 -6.03 -15.12
CA VAL A 190 -34.98 -6.93 -14.39
C VAL A 190 -33.76 -7.26 -15.24
N VAL A 191 -32.57 -6.96 -14.71
CA VAL A 191 -31.28 -7.20 -15.36
C VAL A 191 -30.41 -8.07 -14.46
N GLU A 192 -29.83 -9.11 -15.03
CA GLU A 192 -28.89 -10.01 -14.37
C GLU A 192 -27.51 -9.90 -14.99
N VAL A 193 -26.49 -9.76 -14.15
CA VAL A 193 -25.09 -9.65 -14.55
C VAL A 193 -24.22 -10.56 -13.69
N VAL A 194 -23.33 -11.30 -14.33
CA VAL A 194 -22.35 -12.14 -13.63
C VAL A 194 -20.94 -11.63 -13.90
N LYS A 195 -20.18 -11.34 -12.84
CA LYS A 195 -18.78 -10.90 -12.88
C LYS A 195 -17.89 -11.88 -12.12
N HIS A 196 -16.61 -11.95 -12.46
CA HIS A 196 -15.63 -12.64 -11.61
C HIS A 196 -15.27 -11.77 -10.41
N MET A 197 -15.20 -12.40 -9.24
CA MET A 197 -14.72 -11.78 -8.01
C MET A 197 -13.62 -12.66 -7.41
N LYS A 198 -12.55 -12.02 -6.95
CA LYS A 198 -11.42 -12.69 -6.30
C LYS A 198 -11.07 -11.91 -5.05
N VAL A 199 -10.80 -12.60 -3.95
CA VAL A 199 -10.29 -12.01 -2.72
C VAL A 199 -8.92 -12.60 -2.47
N ILE A 200 -7.89 -11.75 -2.43
CA ILE A 200 -6.49 -12.15 -2.42
C ILE A 200 -5.68 -11.31 -1.44
N ASP A 201 -4.75 -11.94 -0.75
CA ASP A 201 -3.71 -11.28 0.03
C ASP A 201 -2.66 -10.66 -0.90
N LEU A 202 -2.44 -9.35 -0.76
CA LEU A 202 -1.46 -8.58 -1.53
C LEU A 202 -0.15 -8.33 -0.77
N SER A 203 0.07 -9.00 0.36
CA SER A 203 1.33 -8.88 1.09
C SER A 203 2.53 -9.24 0.18
N PRO A 204 3.55 -8.37 0.09
CA PRO A 204 4.71 -8.59 -0.76
C PRO A 204 5.55 -9.80 -0.29
N PRO A 205 6.56 -10.19 -1.07
CA PRO A 205 7.63 -11.05 -0.58
C PRO A 205 8.30 -10.45 0.67
N ALA A 206 8.53 -11.29 1.69
CA ALA A 206 9.15 -10.92 2.98
C ALA A 206 8.69 -9.56 3.56
N PRO A 207 7.39 -9.42 3.93
CA PRO A 207 6.83 -8.15 4.39
C PRO A 207 7.43 -7.66 5.72
N ASP A 208 8.09 -8.54 6.48
CA ASP A 208 8.68 -8.22 7.79
C ASP A 208 10.07 -7.58 7.73
N HIS A 209 10.68 -7.55 6.55
CA HIS A 209 12.08 -7.20 6.37
C HIS A 209 12.21 -5.89 5.62
N THR A 210 12.99 -4.93 6.14
CA THR A 210 13.44 -3.76 5.36
C THR A 210 14.32 -4.20 4.21
N LEU A 211 15.17 -5.19 4.48
CA LEU A 211 16.09 -5.80 3.51
C LEU A 211 16.16 -7.31 3.71
N PHE A 212 15.87 -8.07 2.66
CA PHE A 212 16.09 -9.52 2.60
C PHE A 212 16.96 -9.87 1.38
N ILE A 213 18.12 -10.48 1.62
CA ILE A 213 19.03 -10.99 0.59
C ILE A 213 18.99 -12.52 0.62
N HIS A 214 18.40 -13.13 -0.43
CA HIS A 214 18.20 -14.58 -0.48
C HIS A 214 19.44 -15.38 -0.92
N SER A 215 20.39 -14.75 -1.61
CA SER A 215 21.63 -15.39 -2.06
C SER A 215 22.47 -15.90 -0.90
N LYS A 216 23.13 -17.05 -1.13
CA LYS A 216 24.11 -17.65 -0.20
C LYS A 216 25.52 -17.09 -0.38
N LYS A 217 25.72 -16.16 -1.32
CA LYS A 217 27.02 -15.55 -1.62
C LYS A 217 27.46 -14.56 -0.54
N THR A 218 28.73 -14.17 -0.62
CA THR A 218 29.23 -13.01 0.13
C THR A 218 28.97 -11.73 -0.65
N GLU A 219 28.22 -10.82 -0.05
CA GLU A 219 27.87 -9.50 -0.58
C GLU A 219 28.64 -8.42 0.17
N TYR A 220 29.05 -7.36 -0.53
CA TYR A 220 29.89 -6.30 0.03
C TYR A 220 29.23 -4.92 -0.16
N LEU A 221 29.10 -4.18 0.94
CA LEU A 221 28.74 -2.76 0.94
C LEU A 221 30.01 -1.94 1.15
N LYS A 222 30.72 -1.66 0.06
CA LYS A 222 32.09 -1.09 0.07
C LYS A 222 32.21 0.34 -0.42
N ASP A 223 31.25 0.86 -1.18
CA ASP A 223 31.32 2.19 -1.80
C ASP A 223 29.94 2.85 -1.86
N GLY A 224 29.90 4.18 -1.77
CA GLY A 224 28.68 4.97 -1.89
C GLY A 224 27.81 4.96 -0.63
N THR A 225 26.54 5.32 -0.80
CA THR A 225 25.55 5.43 0.29
C THR A 225 24.58 4.28 0.22
N PHE A 226 24.43 3.54 1.32
CA PHE A 226 23.45 2.47 1.48
C PHE A 226 22.84 2.59 2.88
N VAL A 227 21.67 3.18 2.99
CA VAL A 227 21.04 3.49 4.28
C VAL A 227 19.71 2.77 4.39
N LEU A 228 19.53 2.04 5.49
CA LEU A 228 18.25 1.47 5.88
C LEU A 228 17.69 2.24 7.08
N SER A 229 16.40 2.55 7.01
CA SER A 229 15.58 3.04 8.11
C SER A 229 14.55 1.95 8.41
N ASN A 230 14.65 1.34 9.58
CA ASN A 230 13.87 0.15 9.95
C ASN A 230 12.59 0.51 10.68
N LEU A 231 12.44 1.79 11.05
CA LEU A 231 11.29 2.31 11.75
C LEU A 231 10.61 3.38 10.92
N THR A 232 9.30 3.23 10.77
CA THR A 232 8.41 4.32 10.40
C THR A 232 7.46 4.51 11.57
N LEU A 233 7.53 5.67 12.22
CA LEU A 233 6.66 5.98 13.35
C LEU A 233 5.26 6.28 12.80
N PRO A 234 4.21 5.56 13.26
CA PRO A 234 2.84 5.99 13.04
C PRO A 234 2.56 7.28 13.82
N GLN A 235 1.48 7.97 13.50
CA GLN A 235 1.04 9.18 14.19
C GLN A 235 0.87 8.97 15.72
N GLN A 236 0.48 7.77 16.14
CA GLN A 236 0.38 7.35 17.56
C GLN A 236 1.75 7.26 18.26
N GLY A 237 2.85 7.03 17.52
CA GLY A 237 4.21 7.08 18.05
C GLY A 237 4.64 8.50 18.42
N LEU A 238 4.01 9.53 17.82
CA LEU A 238 4.25 10.93 18.18
C LEU A 238 3.59 11.28 19.51
N ASP A 239 2.41 10.72 19.83
CA ASP A 239 1.76 10.89 21.14
C ASP A 239 2.62 10.33 22.28
N LEU A 240 3.27 9.19 22.04
CA LEU A 240 4.24 8.59 22.97
C LEU A 240 5.49 9.47 23.15
N ILE A 241 5.94 10.15 22.10
CA ILE A 241 7.06 11.10 22.15
C ILE A 241 6.66 12.40 22.89
N HIS A 242 5.41 12.85 22.73
CA HIS A 242 4.86 13.94 23.51
C HIS A 242 4.77 13.57 25.00
N GLU A 243 4.29 12.37 25.32
CA GLU A 243 4.25 11.85 26.69
C GLU A 243 5.66 11.74 27.31
N LEU A 244 6.65 11.30 26.52
CA LEU A 244 8.06 11.27 26.91
C LEU A 244 8.59 12.67 27.24
N THR A 245 8.27 13.65 26.40
CA THR A 245 8.65 15.06 26.60
C THR A 245 8.04 15.61 27.90
N LEU A 246 6.77 15.30 28.18
CA LEU A 246 6.11 15.70 29.42
C LEU A 246 6.74 15.04 30.66
N LYS A 247 7.02 13.73 30.59
CA LYS A 247 7.66 12.98 31.69
C LYS A 247 9.09 13.43 31.96
N VAL A 248 9.87 13.72 30.93
CA VAL A 248 11.24 14.26 31.11
C VAL A 248 11.20 15.65 31.75
N ASN A 249 10.25 16.51 31.34
CA ASN A 249 10.03 17.80 31.99
C ASN A 249 9.62 17.68 33.46
N GLU A 250 8.83 16.67 33.83
CA GLU A 250 8.44 16.40 35.21
C GLU A 250 9.64 15.96 36.07
N VAL A 251 10.46 15.02 35.58
CA VAL A 251 11.66 14.55 36.29
C VAL A 251 12.67 15.69 36.50
N LEU A 252 12.80 16.60 35.53
CA LEU A 252 13.69 17.77 35.63
C LEU A 252 13.20 18.82 36.63
N ARG A 253 11.88 18.96 36.84
CA ARG A 253 11.31 19.90 37.83
C ARG A 253 11.49 19.45 39.28
N ILE A 254 11.58 18.14 39.52
CA ILE A 254 11.69 17.55 40.87
C ILE A 254 13.14 17.64 41.41
N ALA A 255 14.14 17.79 40.54
CA ALA A 255 15.54 17.75 40.94
C ALA A 255 16.07 19.16 41.31
N GLU A 256 16.51 19.37 42.56
CA GLU A 256 16.98 20.67 43.11
C GLU A 256 17.98 21.44 42.22
N ILE A 257 17.80 22.76 42.11
CA ILE A 257 18.40 23.64 41.11
C ILE A 257 19.90 23.88 41.39
N SER A 258 20.77 23.51 40.45
CA SER A 258 22.18 23.92 40.36
C SER A 258 22.46 24.55 38.99
N ASP A 259 23.52 25.36 38.86
CA ASP A 259 23.85 26.08 37.61
C ASP A 259 24.07 25.16 36.39
N SER A 260 24.49 23.92 36.62
CA SER A 260 24.58 22.85 35.61
C SER A 260 23.21 22.47 35.03
N LYS A 261 22.15 22.50 35.85
CA LYS A 261 20.78 22.16 35.43
C LYS A 261 20.08 23.25 34.63
N ALA A 262 20.45 24.53 34.81
CA ALA A 262 19.89 25.63 34.01
C ALA A 262 20.27 25.51 32.53
N ALA A 263 21.51 25.07 32.24
CA ALA A 263 21.96 24.75 30.88
C ALA A 263 21.23 23.53 30.30
N VAL A 264 20.99 22.49 31.12
CA VAL A 264 20.20 21.32 30.73
C VAL A 264 18.75 21.72 30.40
N LEU A 265 18.12 22.58 31.21
CA LEU A 265 16.76 23.08 30.98
C LEU A 265 16.64 23.89 29.67
N GLN A 266 17.64 24.74 29.35
CA GLN A 266 17.67 25.45 28.07
C GLN A 266 17.83 24.51 26.87
N ASN A 267 18.69 23.50 26.99
CA ASN A 267 18.86 22.49 25.94
C ASN A 267 17.60 21.63 25.77
N VAL A 268 16.93 21.26 26.85
CA VAL A 268 15.66 20.53 26.83
C VAL A 268 14.56 21.36 26.17
N ASP A 269 14.45 22.66 26.48
CA ASP A 269 13.48 23.55 25.83
C ASP A 269 13.77 23.75 24.33
N LEU A 270 15.06 23.83 23.95
CA LEU A 270 15.49 23.89 22.55
C LEU A 270 15.15 22.60 21.79
N ILE A 271 15.47 21.43 22.37
CA ILE A 271 15.18 20.12 21.79
C ILE A 271 13.67 19.91 21.69
N THR A 272 12.90 20.33 22.69
CA THR A 272 11.43 20.29 22.68
C THR A 272 10.85 21.15 21.56
N LYS A 273 11.36 22.36 21.34
CA LYS A 273 10.93 23.22 20.21
C LYS A 273 11.26 22.59 18.86
N LYS A 274 12.44 21.99 18.71
CA LYS A 274 12.80 21.28 17.49
C LYS A 274 11.97 20.01 17.27
N LEU A 275 11.62 19.29 18.34
CA LEU A 275 10.70 18.16 18.32
C LEU A 275 9.34 18.56 17.72
N VAL A 276 8.78 19.68 18.16
CA VAL A 276 7.51 20.23 17.61
C VAL A 276 7.65 20.62 16.14
N MET A 277 8.83 21.05 15.69
CA MET A 277 9.07 21.35 14.26
C MET A 277 9.23 20.07 13.43
N ALA A 278 9.99 19.08 13.90
CA ALA A 278 10.11 17.78 13.22
C ALA A 278 8.79 17.00 13.20
N GLU A 279 7.93 17.21 14.21
CA GLU A 279 6.54 16.72 14.23
C GLU A 279 5.74 17.28 13.05
N GLN A 280 5.89 18.56 12.72
CA GLN A 280 5.21 19.19 11.58
C GLN A 280 5.74 18.71 10.22
N GLU A 281 7.02 18.31 10.18
CA GLU A 281 7.69 17.84 8.96
C GLU A 281 7.59 16.32 8.76
N GLY A 282 7.14 15.57 9.78
CA GLY A 282 6.93 14.13 9.71
C GLY A 282 8.22 13.29 9.65
N ASP A 283 9.38 13.84 10.06
CA ASP A 283 10.64 13.09 10.04
C ASP A 283 10.85 12.28 11.33
N SER A 284 10.31 11.06 11.33
CA SER A 284 10.43 10.10 12.43
C SER A 284 11.87 9.84 12.91
N GLY A 285 12.86 9.96 12.02
CA GLY A 285 14.27 9.74 12.36
C GLY A 285 14.87 10.91 13.14
N GLU A 286 14.54 12.14 12.76
CA GLU A 286 14.98 13.35 13.46
C GLU A 286 14.30 13.48 14.83
N THR A 287 13.01 13.15 14.90
CA THR A 287 12.24 13.10 16.14
C THR A 287 12.86 12.15 17.18
N LEU A 288 13.22 10.92 16.79
CA LEU A 288 13.86 9.98 17.72
C LEU A 288 15.29 10.34 18.09
N LYS A 289 16.04 10.90 17.13
CA LYS A 289 17.35 11.48 17.42
C LYS A 289 17.25 12.53 18.52
N MET A 290 16.27 13.43 18.42
CA MET A 290 16.04 14.46 19.43
C MET A 290 15.57 13.89 20.77
N VAL A 291 14.69 12.89 20.77
CA VAL A 291 14.31 12.15 22.01
C VAL A 291 15.53 11.54 22.68
N TYR A 292 16.47 10.99 21.91
CA TYR A 292 17.69 10.41 22.43
C TYR A 292 18.74 11.45 22.86
N GLU A 293 18.90 12.55 22.12
CA GLU A 293 19.71 13.70 22.56
C GLU A 293 19.20 14.23 23.91
N LEU A 294 17.88 14.29 24.07
CA LEU A 294 17.21 14.65 25.32
C LEU A 294 17.59 13.67 26.45
N THR A 295 17.60 12.35 26.22
CA THR A 295 17.99 11.39 27.26
C THR A 295 19.47 11.45 27.62
N GLN A 296 20.36 11.65 26.65
CA GLN A 296 21.80 11.79 26.93
C GLN A 296 22.08 13.06 27.74
N HIS A 297 21.43 14.17 27.38
CA HIS A 297 21.58 15.44 28.12
C HIS A 297 21.05 15.36 29.55
N VAL A 298 19.99 14.60 29.80
CA VAL A 298 19.44 14.44 31.15
C VAL A 298 20.16 13.34 31.96
N GLY A 299 20.65 12.29 31.30
CA GLY A 299 21.47 11.24 31.92
C GLY A 299 22.79 11.78 32.46
N ALA A 300 23.47 12.66 31.70
CA ALA A 300 24.71 13.32 32.12
C ALA A 300 24.56 14.22 33.37
N ALA A 301 23.33 14.57 33.77
CA ALA A 301 23.03 15.39 34.95
C ALA A 301 22.72 14.58 36.23
N GLY A 302 22.96 13.27 36.23
CA GLY A 302 22.84 12.40 37.41
C GLY A 302 21.47 11.73 37.61
N GLY A 303 20.66 11.59 36.55
CA GLY A 303 19.34 10.94 36.56
C GLY A 303 19.29 9.52 35.96
N ASP A 304 20.41 8.79 36.03
CA ASP A 304 20.84 7.83 35.01
C ASP A 304 19.92 6.61 34.76
N GLU A 305 19.34 6.01 35.80
CA GLU A 305 18.55 4.78 35.61
C GLU A 305 17.07 5.04 35.25
N ARG A 306 16.41 5.99 35.93
CA ARG A 306 14.95 6.17 35.78
C ARG A 306 14.53 6.69 34.42
N ILE A 307 15.33 7.56 33.81
CA ILE A 307 15.01 8.17 32.51
C ILE A 307 15.34 7.20 31.39
N LYS A 308 16.47 6.50 31.49
CA LYS A 308 16.83 5.42 30.58
C LYS A 308 15.77 4.32 30.58
N ASP A 309 15.33 3.86 31.75
CA ASP A 309 14.24 2.89 31.90
C ASP A 309 12.93 3.42 31.32
N THR A 310 12.63 4.72 31.49
CA THR A 310 11.42 5.33 30.92
C THR A 310 11.47 5.33 29.39
N VAL A 311 12.61 5.64 28.80
CA VAL A 311 12.78 5.65 27.34
C VAL A 311 12.83 4.25 26.77
N ASP A 312 13.50 3.31 27.43
CA ASP A 312 13.45 1.90 27.07
C ASP A 312 12.01 1.37 27.13
N ASN A 313 11.24 1.69 28.18
CA ASN A 313 9.84 1.30 28.28
C ASN A 313 8.95 1.92 27.18
N ILE A 314 9.25 3.15 26.76
CA ILE A 314 8.53 3.82 25.66
C ILE A 314 8.93 3.25 24.30
N ILE A 315 10.21 2.97 24.08
CA ILE A 315 10.66 2.26 22.87
C ILE A 315 10.03 0.87 22.81
N LEU A 316 9.94 0.17 23.94
CA LEU A 316 9.26 -1.12 24.03
C LEU A 316 7.74 -1.00 23.82
N SER A 317 7.11 0.11 24.23
CA SER A 317 5.69 0.35 23.96
C SER A 317 5.40 0.67 22.49
N LEU A 318 6.38 1.17 21.74
CA LEU A 318 6.34 1.30 20.27
C LEU A 318 6.46 -0.05 19.53
N ASN A 319 6.40 -1.17 20.26
CA ASN A 319 6.50 -2.54 19.77
C ASN A 319 7.61 -2.74 18.71
N PRO A 320 8.90 -2.81 19.12
CA PRO A 320 10.02 -2.98 18.20
C PRO A 320 9.97 -4.20 17.26
N ARG A 321 9.02 -5.11 17.48
CA ARG A 321 8.74 -6.24 16.58
C ARG A 321 8.09 -5.82 15.27
N ASP A 322 7.37 -4.70 15.28
CA ASP A 322 6.74 -4.12 14.09
C ASP A 322 7.76 -3.41 13.21
N TRP A 323 8.98 -3.24 13.71
CA TRP A 323 10.07 -2.64 12.95
C TRP A 323 10.61 -3.63 11.91
N GLY A 324 11.18 -3.08 10.85
CA GLY A 324 11.75 -3.85 9.77
C GLY A 324 13.02 -4.57 10.20
N ARG A 325 13.15 -5.82 9.76
CA ARG A 325 14.34 -6.65 10.04
C ARG A 325 15.30 -6.64 8.86
N VAL A 326 16.55 -6.98 9.12
CA VAL A 326 17.56 -7.17 8.05
C VAL A 326 17.98 -8.62 8.01
N ARG A 327 17.88 -9.24 6.84
CA ARG A 327 18.18 -10.65 6.65
C ARG A 327 19.10 -10.90 5.46
N THR A 328 20.05 -11.82 5.65
CA THR A 328 20.85 -12.41 4.57
C THR A 328 20.98 -13.92 4.76
N ASN A 329 20.82 -14.68 3.67
CA ASN A 329 21.07 -16.12 3.70
C ASN A 329 22.54 -16.50 3.51
N GLY A 330 23.34 -15.57 2.97
CA GLY A 330 24.78 -15.71 2.78
C GLY A 330 25.55 -14.93 3.84
N VAL A 331 26.51 -14.13 3.37
CA VAL A 331 27.35 -13.27 4.22
C VAL A 331 27.24 -11.83 3.73
N LEU A 332 26.93 -10.88 4.61
CA LEU A 332 26.88 -9.47 4.29
C LEU A 332 28.02 -8.73 5.00
N GLN A 333 28.93 -8.14 4.22
CA GLN A 333 30.09 -7.38 4.71
C GLN A 333 29.84 -5.89 4.56
N VAL A 334 29.63 -5.20 5.69
CA VAL A 334 29.26 -3.77 5.72
C VAL A 334 30.47 -2.92 6.06
N TYR A 335 30.92 -2.06 5.15
CA TYR A 335 32.01 -1.13 5.42
C TYR A 335 31.43 0.17 5.97
N LEU A 336 31.75 0.45 7.23
CA LEU A 336 31.20 1.59 7.97
C LEU A 336 31.70 2.93 7.40
N PRO A 337 30.95 4.02 7.62
CA PRO A 337 31.40 5.37 7.27
C PRO A 337 32.62 5.81 8.05
N PHE A 338 33.46 6.64 7.41
CA PHE A 338 34.71 7.14 8.00
C PHE A 338 34.46 7.80 9.36
N PHE A 339 33.42 8.62 9.49
CA PHE A 339 33.00 9.25 10.74
C PHE A 339 31.47 9.26 10.83
N ALA A 340 30.90 8.72 11.91
CA ALA A 340 29.55 9.09 12.34
C ALA A 340 29.69 10.29 13.30
N PRO A 341 28.98 11.42 13.09
CA PRO A 341 29.10 12.62 13.93
C PRO A 341 28.89 12.38 15.43
N ASP A 342 28.11 11.36 15.78
CA ASP A 342 27.78 10.99 17.17
C ASP A 342 28.93 10.35 17.94
N ASP A 343 29.87 9.71 17.23
CA ASP A 343 31.04 9.07 17.83
C ASP A 343 32.10 10.12 18.24
N ILE A 344 32.05 11.34 17.69
CA ILE A 344 33.01 12.41 17.98
C ILE A 344 32.71 13.06 19.34
N ILE A 345 31.44 13.34 19.62
CA ILE A 345 31.05 14.09 20.83
C ILE A 345 31.26 13.23 22.09
N ASN A 346 30.95 11.93 22.02
CA ASN A 346 31.24 10.99 23.12
C ASN A 346 32.74 10.75 23.32
N TYR A 347 33.56 10.85 22.26
CA TYR A 347 35.00 10.64 22.32
C TYR A 347 35.77 11.79 22.98
N PHE A 348 35.26 13.02 22.86
CA PHE A 348 35.91 14.21 23.43
C PHE A 348 35.29 14.68 24.76
N ALA A 349 34.10 14.20 25.13
CA ALA A 349 33.41 14.61 26.35
C ALA A 349 33.81 13.81 27.60
N ASP A 350 34.19 12.53 27.47
CA ASP A 350 34.42 11.66 28.63
C ASP A 350 35.80 11.00 28.63
N SER A 351 36.77 11.68 29.22
CA SER A 351 38.16 11.23 29.36
C SER A 351 38.34 10.09 30.37
N SER A 352 37.30 9.75 31.15
CA SER A 352 37.39 8.82 32.27
C SER A 352 37.04 7.37 31.92
N VAL A 353 36.17 7.14 30.93
CA VAL A 353 35.64 5.80 30.57
C VAL A 353 36.39 5.15 29.40
N PHE A 354 36.94 5.95 28.48
CA PHE A 354 37.44 5.44 27.18
C PHE A 354 38.96 5.37 27.03
N GLY A 355 39.74 5.54 28.10
CA GLY A 355 41.21 5.45 28.08
C GLY A 355 41.79 4.11 27.57
N HIS A 356 40.96 3.08 27.38
CA HIS A 356 41.37 1.74 26.96
C HIS A 356 40.73 1.21 25.66
N GLN A 357 39.76 1.92 25.06
CA GLN A 357 39.11 1.49 23.82
C GLN A 357 39.54 2.37 22.64
N ARG A 358 40.09 1.73 21.58
CA ARG A 358 40.49 2.44 20.35
C ARG A 358 39.24 2.78 19.53
N PRO A 359 39.09 4.02 19.05
CA PRO A 359 37.88 4.43 18.34
C PRO A 359 37.74 3.67 17.01
N GLU A 360 36.50 3.29 16.71
CA GLU A 360 36.13 2.66 15.45
C GLU A 360 36.00 3.75 14.38
N VAL A 361 36.75 3.65 13.29
CA VAL A 361 36.74 4.57 12.16
C VAL A 361 36.49 3.76 10.91
N GLY A 362 35.49 4.14 10.11
CA GLY A 362 35.17 3.40 8.89
C GLY A 362 36.09 3.77 7.73
N TYR A 363 35.50 3.90 6.54
CA TYR A 363 36.21 4.09 5.28
C TYR A 363 35.71 5.36 4.58
N HIS A 364 36.62 6.05 3.87
CA HIS A 364 36.26 7.23 3.08
C HIS A 364 35.29 6.86 1.96
N ASN A 365 34.38 7.76 1.60
CA ASN A 365 33.36 7.57 0.55
C ASN A 365 32.36 6.42 0.80
N ASN A 366 32.32 5.90 2.03
CA ASN A 366 31.39 4.86 2.44
C ASN A 366 30.38 5.49 3.38
N PHE A 367 29.11 5.32 3.09
CA PHE A 367 28.00 5.80 3.91
C PHE A 367 26.97 4.68 4.03
N ASN A 368 27.43 3.53 4.54
CA ASN A 368 26.62 2.32 4.67
C ASN A 368 26.12 2.16 6.11
N ARG A 369 24.81 2.07 6.29
CA ARG A 369 24.14 1.90 7.57
C ARG A 369 22.90 1.02 7.39
N LEU A 370 22.72 0.02 8.24
CA LEU A 370 21.60 -0.93 8.16
C LEU A 370 20.52 -0.69 9.23
N HIS A 371 20.50 0.51 9.82
CA HIS A 371 19.56 0.94 10.85
C HIS A 371 19.51 2.46 10.94
N ASP A 372 18.44 2.98 11.52
CA ASP A 372 18.39 4.36 11.99
C ASP A 372 19.45 4.57 13.09
N PRO A 373 20.16 5.71 13.09
CA PRO A 373 21.09 6.01 14.17
C PRO A 373 20.36 5.86 15.53
N TYR A 374 21.07 5.33 16.52
CA TYR A 374 20.55 5.03 17.88
C TYR A 374 19.55 3.88 18.02
N LEU A 375 19.01 3.30 16.92
CA LEU A 375 18.09 2.15 16.97
C LEU A 375 18.75 0.81 16.64
N SER A 376 20.09 0.79 16.57
CA SER A 376 20.89 -0.38 16.20
C SER A 376 20.67 -1.58 17.14
N VAL A 377 20.38 -1.29 18.42
CA VAL A 377 20.15 -2.27 19.49
C VAL A 377 18.72 -2.83 19.49
N TYR A 378 17.80 -2.25 18.73
CA TYR A 378 16.43 -2.77 18.61
C TYR A 378 16.17 -3.40 17.24
N THR A 379 16.99 -3.07 16.24
CA THR A 379 16.94 -3.76 14.93
C THR A 379 17.42 -5.21 15.06
N HIS A 380 16.63 -6.14 14.52
CA HIS A 380 17.02 -7.54 14.42
C HIS A 380 17.75 -7.84 13.10
N TYR A 381 18.89 -8.52 13.22
CA TYR A 381 19.68 -8.98 12.09
C TYR A 381 19.72 -10.51 12.07
N GLU A 382 19.27 -11.10 10.96
CA GLU A 382 19.15 -12.54 10.77
C GLU A 382 20.18 -13.00 9.72
N GLY A 383 21.14 -13.84 10.14
CA GLY A 383 22.21 -14.33 9.26
C GLY A 383 23.58 -13.74 9.57
N TYR A 384 24.55 -14.00 8.69
CA TYR A 384 25.95 -13.59 8.88
C TYR A 384 26.17 -12.15 8.41
N VAL A 385 25.85 -11.18 9.27
CA VAL A 385 26.06 -9.75 9.01
C VAL A 385 27.28 -9.25 9.78
N TYR A 386 28.27 -8.74 9.06
CA TYR A 386 29.53 -8.27 9.61
C TYR A 386 29.74 -6.77 9.37
N ARG A 387 30.31 -6.09 10.36
CA ARG A 387 30.84 -4.74 10.22
C ARG A 387 32.35 -4.78 9.98
N ASN A 388 32.80 -3.94 9.04
CA ASN A 388 34.19 -3.70 8.71
C ASN A 388 34.54 -2.25 9.06
N TYR A 389 35.56 -2.09 9.90
CA TYR A 389 36.06 -0.80 10.35
C TYR A 389 37.56 -0.91 10.66
N ARG A 390 38.19 0.23 10.92
CA ARG A 390 39.58 0.36 11.32
C ARG A 390 39.63 0.98 12.71
N ARG A 391 40.68 0.70 13.48
CA ARG A 391 40.91 1.35 14.77
C ARG A 391 41.99 2.40 14.64
N LEU A 392 41.74 3.62 15.14
CA LEU A 392 42.81 4.61 15.25
C LEU A 392 43.77 4.21 16.37
N ASN A 393 45.06 4.39 16.12
CA ASN A 393 46.06 4.29 17.17
C ASN A 393 46.13 5.64 17.88
N PRO A 394 45.98 5.68 19.22
CA PRO A 394 46.14 6.93 19.97
C PRO A 394 47.55 7.49 19.74
N VAL A 395 47.64 8.82 19.60
CA VAL A 395 48.87 9.56 19.30
C VAL A 395 50.00 9.24 20.31
N MET A 396 49.63 8.88 21.55
CA MET A 396 50.57 8.49 22.62
C MET A 396 51.37 7.21 22.33
N LEU A 397 50.93 6.35 21.41
CA LEU A 397 51.63 5.12 21.02
C LEU A 397 52.62 5.31 19.85
N GLY A 398 52.90 6.57 19.48
CA GLY A 398 53.84 6.93 18.42
C GLY A 398 53.18 7.17 17.05
N PRO A 399 53.94 7.67 16.05
CA PRO A 399 53.43 8.12 14.77
C PRO A 399 53.14 6.95 13.81
N SER A 400 52.30 6.01 14.24
CA SER A 400 51.66 5.07 13.32
C SER A 400 50.58 5.83 12.53
N LYS A 401 50.95 6.41 11.40
CA LYS A 401 50.03 7.20 10.54
C LYS A 401 48.91 6.36 9.91
N THR A 402 48.98 5.03 9.96
CA THR A 402 48.01 4.12 9.33
C THR A 402 47.06 3.51 10.37
N PRO A 403 45.73 3.69 10.24
CA PRO A 403 44.75 2.98 11.06
C PRO A 403 44.90 1.46 10.96
N GLN A 404 44.72 0.74 12.07
CA GLN A 404 44.83 -0.71 12.08
C GLN A 404 43.55 -1.35 11.51
N VAL A 405 43.71 -2.23 10.52
CA VAL A 405 42.60 -3.05 10.00
C VAL A 405 42.26 -4.13 11.04
N VAL A 406 40.99 -4.20 11.42
CA VAL A 406 40.47 -5.18 12.39
C VAL A 406 39.76 -6.30 11.62
N PRO A 407 39.82 -7.57 12.09
CA PRO A 407 38.99 -8.63 11.53
C PRO A 407 37.49 -8.26 11.57
N PRO A 408 36.67 -8.73 10.61
CA PRO A 408 35.24 -8.46 10.60
C PRO A 408 34.57 -8.90 11.90
N GLN A 409 33.72 -8.05 12.46
CA GLN A 409 32.97 -8.33 13.70
C GLN A 409 31.48 -8.42 13.41
N ARG A 410 30.71 -9.06 14.30
CA ARG A 410 29.24 -9.05 14.23
C ARG A 410 28.76 -7.61 14.12
N TYR A 411 27.76 -7.38 13.27
CA TYR A 411 27.29 -6.02 12.98
C TYR A 411 26.76 -5.31 14.24
N THR A 412 25.94 -5.99 15.04
CA THR A 412 25.51 -5.56 16.39
C THR A 412 25.36 -6.76 17.33
N ILE A 413 25.14 -6.52 18.63
CA ILE A 413 24.87 -7.57 19.62
C ILE A 413 23.61 -8.39 19.28
N ASN A 414 22.62 -7.78 18.63
CA ASN A 414 21.37 -8.42 18.22
C ASN A 414 21.46 -9.22 16.92
N THR A 415 22.67 -9.37 16.37
CA THR A 415 22.89 -10.20 15.20
C THR A 415 22.81 -11.68 15.56
N ARG A 416 21.76 -12.35 15.09
CA ARG A 416 21.56 -13.79 15.24
C ARG A 416 22.38 -14.55 14.19
N MET A 417 23.66 -14.72 14.50
CA MET A 417 24.55 -15.55 13.69
C MET A 417 24.00 -16.98 13.62
N ASN A 418 24.14 -17.63 12.46
CA ASN A 418 23.66 -18.99 12.19
C ASN A 418 22.12 -19.12 12.11
N TYR A 419 21.35 -18.03 11.99
CA TYR A 419 19.88 -18.10 11.89
C TYR A 419 19.41 -19.11 10.83
N VAL A 420 19.97 -19.04 9.62
CA VAL A 420 19.59 -19.93 8.50
C VAL A 420 19.95 -21.39 8.76
N LEU A 421 21.03 -21.65 9.50
CA LEU A 421 21.39 -23.02 9.89
C LEU A 421 20.43 -23.59 10.94
N ARG A 422 19.86 -22.73 11.80
CA ARG A 422 18.89 -23.15 12.82
C ARG A 422 17.48 -23.32 12.27
N TYR A 423 17.13 -22.55 11.25
CA TYR A 423 15.80 -22.49 10.64
C TYR A 423 15.88 -22.68 9.12
N PRO A 424 16.31 -23.85 8.62
CA PRO A 424 16.44 -24.10 7.19
C PRO A 424 15.10 -23.99 6.43
N GLU A 425 13.98 -24.30 7.08
CA GLU A 425 12.64 -24.14 6.54
C GLU A 425 12.28 -22.67 6.26
N ARG A 426 12.92 -21.74 6.96
CA ARG A 426 12.73 -20.30 6.76
C ARG A 426 13.65 -19.72 5.71
N GLU A 427 14.52 -20.52 5.07
CA GLU A 427 15.48 -20.06 4.06
C GLU A 427 14.80 -19.40 2.85
N ALA A 428 13.67 -19.95 2.43
CA ALA A 428 12.88 -19.45 1.31
C ALA A 428 12.33 -18.05 1.60
N VAL A 429 12.20 -17.24 0.53
CA VAL A 429 11.55 -15.94 0.63
C VAL A 429 10.05 -16.15 0.88
N PRO A 430 9.48 -15.66 2.01
CA PRO A 430 8.06 -15.74 2.26
C PRO A 430 7.25 -15.15 1.11
N ASN A 431 6.10 -15.74 0.78
CA ASN A 431 5.19 -15.31 -0.29
C ASN A 431 5.71 -15.36 -1.74
N LEU A 432 6.99 -15.67 -1.98
CA LEU A 432 7.54 -15.67 -3.34
C LEU A 432 7.02 -16.84 -4.19
N SER A 433 7.03 -18.06 -3.65
CA SER A 433 6.63 -19.27 -4.39
C SER A 433 5.18 -19.23 -4.86
N ARG A 434 4.27 -18.63 -4.08
CA ARG A 434 2.87 -18.45 -4.51
C ARG A 434 2.76 -17.45 -5.69
N LEU A 435 3.61 -16.43 -5.74
CA LEU A 435 3.63 -15.47 -6.84
C LEU A 435 4.18 -16.08 -8.11
N GLU A 436 5.26 -16.85 -8.01
CA GLU A 436 5.85 -17.55 -9.16
C GLU A 436 4.87 -18.54 -9.80
N ASN A 437 4.13 -19.28 -8.98
CA ASN A 437 3.27 -20.36 -9.47
C ASN A 437 1.85 -19.89 -9.84
N TYR A 438 1.31 -18.86 -9.18
CA TYR A 438 -0.13 -18.56 -9.24
C TYR A 438 -0.48 -17.12 -9.64
N SER A 439 0.48 -16.19 -9.74
CA SER A 439 0.18 -14.78 -10.03
C SER A 439 -0.57 -14.58 -11.35
N ILE A 440 -0.21 -15.29 -12.43
CA ILE A 440 -0.92 -15.20 -13.73
C ILE A 440 -2.38 -15.66 -13.61
N LYS A 441 -2.61 -16.78 -12.93
CA LYS A 441 -3.94 -17.40 -12.79
C LYS A 441 -4.90 -16.48 -12.03
N TYR A 442 -4.41 -15.84 -10.97
CA TYR A 442 -5.22 -14.99 -10.10
C TYR A 442 -5.13 -13.50 -10.40
N ALA A 443 -4.33 -13.07 -11.38
CA ALA A 443 -4.26 -11.68 -11.83
C ALA A 443 -5.63 -11.07 -12.16
N SER A 444 -5.81 -9.82 -11.73
CA SER A 444 -6.89 -8.93 -12.15
C SER A 444 -6.71 -8.54 -13.62
N GLN A 445 -5.45 -8.31 -14.03
CA GLN A 445 -5.09 -7.92 -15.40
C GLN A 445 -3.81 -8.64 -15.84
N VAL A 446 -3.79 -9.12 -17.09
CA VAL A 446 -2.63 -9.81 -17.68
C VAL A 446 -2.19 -9.08 -18.95
N PHE A 447 -0.92 -8.68 -18.99
CA PHE A 447 -0.30 -7.97 -20.10
C PHE A 447 0.72 -8.90 -20.78
N ARG A 448 0.46 -9.25 -22.05
CA ARG A 448 1.33 -10.13 -22.85
C ARG A 448 2.34 -9.39 -23.73
N LYS A 449 2.23 -8.07 -23.80
CA LYS A 449 3.12 -7.18 -24.55
C LYS A 449 3.74 -6.19 -23.55
N PRO A 450 4.84 -5.51 -23.90
CA PRO A 450 5.36 -4.43 -23.08
C PRO A 450 4.29 -3.36 -22.84
N VAL A 451 4.18 -2.87 -21.60
CA VAL A 451 3.20 -1.85 -21.22
C VAL A 451 3.88 -0.77 -20.39
N SER A 452 3.47 0.47 -20.63
CA SER A 452 3.88 1.64 -19.87
C SER A 452 2.70 2.20 -19.09
N PHE A 453 2.84 2.33 -17.77
CA PHE A 453 1.90 2.98 -16.89
C PHE A 453 2.47 4.33 -16.46
N TYR A 454 1.72 5.40 -16.69
CA TYR A 454 2.09 6.73 -16.24
C TYR A 454 0.87 7.42 -15.65
N GLY A 455 0.95 7.77 -14.36
CA GLY A 455 -0.12 8.47 -13.65
C GLY A 455 0.26 9.90 -13.33
N SER A 456 -0.66 10.85 -13.54
CA SER A 456 -0.51 12.21 -13.03
C SER A 456 -1.19 12.35 -11.67
N LYS A 457 -0.92 13.45 -10.94
CA LYS A 457 -1.58 13.72 -9.66
C LYS A 457 -3.11 13.80 -9.82
N ASP A 458 -3.59 14.38 -10.91
CA ASP A 458 -5.02 14.52 -11.20
C ASP A 458 -5.66 13.23 -11.74
N ASN A 459 -4.87 12.39 -12.40
CA ASN A 459 -5.31 11.11 -12.95
C ASN A 459 -4.30 10.00 -12.60
N PRO A 460 -4.31 9.53 -11.35
CA PRO A 460 -3.38 8.51 -10.89
C PRO A 460 -3.71 7.13 -11.47
N ILE A 461 -2.71 6.25 -11.51
CA ILE A 461 -2.89 4.86 -11.91
C ILE A 461 -3.78 4.17 -10.86
N GLN A 462 -4.98 3.74 -11.27
CA GLN A 462 -5.89 3.03 -10.38
C GLN A 462 -5.52 1.54 -10.28
N LEU A 463 -4.92 1.15 -9.16
CA LEU A 463 -4.53 -0.22 -8.85
C LEU A 463 -5.68 -0.99 -8.19
N ASP A 464 -5.82 -2.26 -8.57
CA ASP A 464 -6.80 -3.19 -7.99
C ASP A 464 -6.32 -4.64 -8.15
N GLY A 465 -5.80 -5.22 -7.07
CA GLY A 465 -5.32 -6.60 -7.03
C GLY A 465 -3.98 -6.83 -7.75
N ILE A 466 -3.81 -8.01 -8.35
CA ILE A 466 -2.55 -8.40 -9.03
C ILE A 466 -2.60 -8.02 -10.50
N TRP A 467 -1.61 -7.28 -10.97
CA TRP A 467 -1.37 -6.99 -12.38
C TRP A 467 -0.13 -7.75 -12.84
N HIS A 468 -0.28 -8.61 -13.83
CA HIS A 468 0.80 -9.50 -14.27
C HIS A 468 1.26 -9.15 -15.69
N GLY A 469 2.53 -8.82 -15.87
CA GLY A 469 3.17 -8.61 -17.18
C GLY A 469 4.13 -9.74 -17.54
N VAL A 470 3.88 -10.40 -18.67
CA VAL A 470 4.79 -11.43 -19.24
C VAL A 470 6.04 -10.78 -19.84
N GLU A 471 5.91 -9.52 -20.26
CA GLU A 471 6.96 -8.72 -20.87
C GLU A 471 7.37 -7.55 -19.94
N GLU A 472 8.30 -6.72 -20.40
CA GLU A 472 8.77 -5.53 -19.69
C GLU A 472 7.61 -4.59 -19.29
N ILE A 473 7.62 -4.14 -18.04
CA ILE A 473 6.69 -3.15 -17.52
C ILE A 473 7.45 -1.85 -17.25
N ARG A 474 6.95 -0.75 -17.79
CA ARG A 474 7.44 0.60 -17.46
C ARG A 474 6.43 1.29 -16.57
N ILE A 475 6.87 1.94 -15.50
CA ILE A 475 5.95 2.61 -14.57
C ILE A 475 6.56 3.89 -13.99
N GLY A 476 5.73 4.93 -13.83
CA GLY A 476 6.12 6.22 -13.24
C GLY A 476 4.91 7.07 -12.83
N GLY A 477 5.15 8.06 -11.98
CA GLY A 477 4.16 9.06 -11.58
C GLY A 477 3.36 8.68 -10.33
N PHE A 478 2.05 8.96 -10.35
CA PHE A 478 1.17 8.78 -9.19
C PHE A 478 0.27 7.56 -9.32
N PHE A 479 0.03 6.85 -8.23
CA PHE A 479 -0.91 5.72 -8.15
C PHE A 479 -1.91 5.87 -7.02
N LYS A 480 -3.04 5.16 -7.13
CA LYS A 480 -4.09 5.10 -6.11
C LYS A 480 -4.65 3.68 -6.02
N GLY A 481 -5.08 3.29 -4.82
CA GLY A 481 -5.58 1.97 -4.50
C GLY A 481 -4.48 1.02 -4.06
N ARG A 482 -4.87 -0.24 -3.87
CA ARG A 482 -4.00 -1.33 -3.45
C ARG A 482 -3.76 -2.28 -4.62
N GLY A 483 -2.49 -2.65 -4.83
CA GLY A 483 -2.15 -3.57 -5.91
C GLY A 483 -0.72 -4.07 -5.87
N MET A 484 -0.52 -5.17 -6.61
CA MET A 484 0.80 -5.77 -6.81
C MET A 484 1.06 -5.92 -8.30
N ILE A 485 2.17 -5.37 -8.77
CA ILE A 485 2.62 -5.49 -10.16
C ILE A 485 3.70 -6.57 -10.21
N VAL A 486 3.37 -7.67 -10.86
CA VAL A 486 4.27 -8.80 -11.06
C VAL A 486 4.73 -8.80 -12.52
N SER A 487 6.04 -8.81 -12.76
CA SER A 487 6.62 -8.96 -14.09
C SER A 487 7.51 -10.20 -14.17
N GLU A 488 7.41 -10.95 -15.26
CA GLU A 488 8.39 -12.00 -15.56
C GLU A 488 9.76 -11.43 -15.96
N LYS A 489 9.83 -10.16 -16.38
CA LYS A 489 11.06 -9.46 -16.80
C LYS A 489 11.36 -8.27 -15.89
N ALA A 490 12.28 -7.42 -16.33
CA ALA A 490 12.62 -6.21 -15.60
C ALA A 490 11.43 -5.24 -15.53
N ILE A 491 11.34 -4.51 -14.41
CA ILE A 491 10.42 -3.40 -14.23
C ILE A 491 11.24 -2.12 -14.36
N ILE A 492 10.90 -1.26 -15.31
CA ILE A 492 11.61 0.01 -15.55
C ILE A 492 10.85 1.15 -14.89
N LEU A 493 11.49 1.82 -13.94
CA LEU A 493 11.00 3.02 -13.30
C LEU A 493 11.29 4.24 -14.18
N THR A 494 10.29 4.77 -14.86
CA THR A 494 10.45 5.93 -15.75
C THR A 494 10.53 7.25 -15.01
N ASP A 495 9.92 7.32 -13.82
CA ASP A 495 9.95 8.47 -12.90
C ASP A 495 9.73 7.97 -11.46
N SER A 496 9.70 8.88 -10.48
CA SER A 496 9.28 8.58 -9.11
C SER A 496 7.88 7.98 -9.08
N LEU A 497 7.64 7.06 -8.15
CA LEU A 497 6.34 6.47 -7.86
C LEU A 497 5.84 6.96 -6.52
N LYS A 498 4.71 7.66 -6.53
CA LYS A 498 4.14 8.27 -5.33
C LYS A 498 2.65 7.98 -5.17
N HIS A 499 2.18 7.93 -3.94
CA HIS A 499 0.77 7.89 -3.61
C HIS A 499 0.07 9.16 -4.09
N ALA A 500 -1.10 9.03 -4.69
CA ALA A 500 -1.91 10.17 -5.11
C ALA A 500 -2.65 10.81 -3.93
N SER A 501 -2.97 10.01 -2.91
CA SER A 501 -3.59 10.46 -1.67
C SER A 501 -2.61 10.36 -0.51
N ALA A 502 -2.70 11.29 0.43
CA ALA A 502 -2.00 11.21 1.72
C ALA A 502 -2.66 10.23 2.70
N LYS A 503 -3.76 9.58 2.30
CA LYS A 503 -4.47 8.60 3.13
C LYS A 503 -3.75 7.25 3.08
N ASP A 504 -3.67 6.55 4.21
CA ASP A 504 -3.06 5.22 4.40
C ASP A 504 -3.79 4.06 3.69
N GLU A 505 -4.56 4.37 2.65
CA GLU A 505 -5.38 3.41 1.91
C GLU A 505 -4.63 2.84 0.70
N ASP A 506 -3.62 3.54 0.17
CA ASP A 506 -2.91 3.18 -1.04
C ASP A 506 -1.70 2.27 -0.74
N LEU A 507 -1.52 1.18 -1.51
CA LEU A 507 -0.41 0.22 -1.34
C LEU A 507 0.06 -0.30 -2.69
N LEU A 508 1.37 -0.27 -2.94
CA LEU A 508 1.96 -0.84 -4.14
C LEU A 508 3.12 -1.77 -3.80
N SER A 509 3.17 -2.91 -4.49
CA SER A 509 4.32 -3.81 -4.49
C SER A 509 4.76 -4.11 -5.92
N LEU A 510 6.06 -3.98 -6.19
CA LEU A 510 6.70 -4.30 -7.46
C LEU A 510 7.45 -5.62 -7.33
N VAL A 511 7.16 -6.59 -8.19
CA VAL A 511 7.73 -7.93 -8.13
C VAL A 511 8.29 -8.31 -9.50
N SER A 512 9.61 -8.22 -9.67
CA SER A 512 10.31 -8.71 -10.86
C SER A 512 10.82 -10.13 -10.61
N LEU A 513 10.10 -11.13 -11.16
CA LEU A 513 10.34 -12.56 -10.91
C LEU A 513 11.66 -13.07 -11.51
N ARG A 514 12.08 -12.55 -12.67
CA ARG A 514 13.33 -12.98 -13.34
C ARG A 514 14.22 -11.83 -13.80
N GLY A 515 13.97 -10.61 -13.32
CA GLY A 515 14.72 -9.43 -13.73
C GLY A 515 15.14 -8.54 -12.57
N SER A 516 15.60 -7.35 -12.93
CA SER A 516 15.91 -6.24 -12.04
C SER A 516 14.79 -5.21 -12.03
N VAL A 517 14.87 -4.28 -11.08
CA VAL A 517 14.10 -3.04 -11.12
C VAL A 517 15.05 -1.93 -11.57
N ASP A 518 14.86 -1.43 -12.78
CA ASP A 518 15.81 -0.55 -13.44
C ASP A 518 15.34 0.91 -13.36
N LEU A 519 16.25 1.79 -12.95
CA LEU A 519 16.00 3.23 -13.01
C LEU A 519 16.15 3.73 -14.45
N GLY A 520 15.13 4.43 -14.94
CA GLY A 520 15.14 5.10 -16.23
C GLY A 520 16.26 6.14 -16.36
N GLN A 521 16.63 6.45 -17.61
CA GLN A 521 17.65 7.47 -17.89
C GLN A 521 17.07 8.86 -17.60
N GLY A 522 17.77 9.66 -16.78
CA GLY A 522 17.47 11.09 -16.58
C GLY A 522 17.01 11.50 -15.17
N SER A 523 16.87 10.57 -14.22
CA SER A 523 16.49 10.91 -12.84
C SER A 523 17.70 11.11 -11.93
N GLY A 524 17.79 12.27 -11.28
CA GLY A 524 18.76 12.52 -10.21
C GLY A 524 18.48 11.60 -9.01
N GLN A 525 17.39 11.88 -8.29
CA GLN A 525 16.92 11.05 -7.17
C GLN A 525 15.48 10.59 -7.42
N THR A 526 15.28 9.28 -7.57
CA THR A 526 13.96 8.66 -7.75
C THR A 526 13.40 8.24 -6.41
N VAL A 527 12.18 8.68 -6.06
CA VAL A 527 11.46 8.21 -4.88
C VAL A 527 10.45 7.14 -5.29
N VAL A 528 10.43 6.01 -4.59
CA VAL A 528 9.55 4.88 -4.89
C VAL A 528 8.79 4.51 -3.63
N GLU A 529 7.50 4.82 -3.60
CA GLU A 529 6.58 4.49 -2.51
C GLU A 529 5.95 3.12 -2.78
N ALA A 530 6.77 2.07 -2.70
CA ALA A 530 6.36 0.70 -2.95
C ALA A 530 7.31 -0.31 -2.30
N GLY A 531 6.79 -1.48 -1.95
CA GLY A 531 7.61 -2.66 -1.66
C GLY A 531 8.24 -3.20 -2.95
N ILE A 532 9.50 -3.63 -2.90
CA ILE A 532 10.25 -4.09 -4.08
C ILE A 532 10.78 -5.50 -3.86
N TYR A 533 10.38 -6.42 -4.73
CA TYR A 533 11.09 -7.66 -4.99
C TYR A 533 11.77 -7.58 -6.37
N ALA A 534 13.08 -7.78 -6.40
CA ALA A 534 13.84 -7.83 -7.63
C ALA A 534 14.88 -8.95 -7.56
N LYS A 535 14.76 -9.96 -8.43
CA LYS A 535 15.71 -11.08 -8.47
C LYS A 535 17.15 -10.59 -8.64
N GLU A 536 17.37 -9.67 -9.58
CA GLU A 536 18.68 -9.12 -9.92
C GLU A 536 18.99 -7.76 -9.25
N SER A 537 18.31 -7.44 -8.14
CA SER A 537 18.41 -6.15 -7.44
C SER A 537 17.83 -4.95 -8.21
N VAL A 538 18.00 -3.77 -7.63
CA VAL A 538 17.72 -2.48 -8.28
C VAL A 538 18.96 -2.06 -9.09
N ARG A 539 18.79 -1.72 -10.36
CA ARG A 539 19.88 -1.22 -11.21
C ARG A 539 19.73 0.27 -11.51
N GLY A 540 20.85 0.96 -11.59
CA GLY A 540 20.87 2.35 -12.02
C GLY A 540 22.26 2.80 -12.43
N THR A 541 22.36 4.02 -12.96
CA THR A 541 23.68 4.59 -13.28
C THR A 541 24.34 5.17 -12.03
N ARG A 542 25.63 5.49 -12.12
CA ARG A 542 26.39 6.14 -11.03
C ARG A 542 25.85 7.53 -10.64
N TYR A 543 25.04 8.14 -11.50
CA TYR A 543 24.44 9.47 -11.28
C TYR A 543 23.04 9.39 -10.68
N ASN A 544 22.45 8.18 -10.62
CA ASN A 544 21.13 7.99 -10.06
C ASN A 544 21.23 7.74 -8.55
N GLY A 545 20.25 8.24 -7.81
CA GLY A 545 19.92 7.84 -6.45
C GLY A 545 18.49 7.28 -6.39
N ILE A 546 18.24 6.36 -5.47
CA ILE A 546 16.90 5.84 -5.21
C ILE A 546 16.59 5.90 -3.71
N LYS A 547 15.38 6.34 -3.38
CA LYS A 547 14.79 6.25 -2.05
C LYS A 547 13.53 5.41 -2.13
N VAL A 548 13.56 4.24 -1.50
CA VAL A 548 12.44 3.31 -1.40
C VAL A 548 11.73 3.57 -0.07
N LEU A 549 10.46 3.93 -0.11
CA LEU A 549 9.57 3.95 1.05
C LEU A 549 8.76 2.65 1.01
N GLY A 550 9.30 1.60 1.62
CA GLY A 550 8.83 0.21 1.51
C GLY A 550 9.88 -0.79 1.98
N ASN A 551 9.80 -2.02 1.49
CA ASN A 551 10.82 -3.06 1.70
C ASN A 551 11.62 -3.34 0.42
N MET A 552 12.82 -3.91 0.58
CA MET A 552 13.60 -4.45 -0.52
C MET A 552 13.93 -5.93 -0.29
N VAL A 553 13.54 -6.75 -1.25
CA VAL A 553 13.87 -8.17 -1.30
C VAL A 553 14.59 -8.45 -2.61
N CYS A 554 15.71 -9.14 -2.53
CA CYS A 554 16.48 -9.51 -3.71
C CYS A 554 17.09 -10.89 -3.55
N GLU A 555 17.38 -11.54 -4.67
CA GLU A 555 18.20 -12.74 -4.65
C GLU A 555 19.65 -12.32 -4.42
N ASN A 556 20.23 -11.58 -5.37
CA ASN A 556 21.58 -11.04 -5.24
C ASN A 556 21.49 -9.52 -5.13
N LEU A 557 22.28 -8.93 -4.22
CA LEU A 557 22.25 -7.49 -4.02
C LEU A 557 22.98 -6.75 -5.16
N ASN A 558 24.04 -7.36 -5.71
CA ASN A 558 24.79 -6.84 -6.85
C ASN A 558 25.15 -5.36 -6.71
N ARG A 559 25.77 -4.99 -5.56
CA ARG A 559 26.02 -3.59 -5.17
C ARG A 559 26.68 -2.73 -6.24
N ASP A 560 27.52 -3.33 -7.08
CA ASP A 560 28.25 -2.64 -8.18
C ASP A 560 27.33 -2.16 -9.32
N GLN A 561 26.16 -2.77 -9.47
CA GLN A 561 25.14 -2.40 -10.48
C GLN A 561 24.05 -1.50 -9.89
N MET A 562 24.02 -1.36 -8.56
CA MET A 562 23.06 -0.49 -7.88
C MET A 562 23.42 0.99 -8.01
N PRO A 563 22.42 1.89 -7.87
CA PRO A 563 22.65 3.32 -7.73
C PRO A 563 23.71 3.64 -6.66
N ARG A 564 24.47 4.73 -6.85
CA ARG A 564 25.51 5.10 -5.87
C ARG A 564 24.89 5.47 -4.52
N VAL A 565 23.70 6.06 -4.53
CA VAL A 565 22.89 6.38 -3.36
C VAL A 565 21.66 5.48 -3.34
N PHE A 566 21.57 4.63 -2.32
CA PHE A 566 20.42 3.79 -2.05
C PHE A 566 19.94 4.03 -0.62
N GLU A 567 18.66 4.38 -0.49
CA GLU A 567 17.98 4.53 0.79
C GLU A 567 16.72 3.68 0.78
N CYS A 568 16.46 2.95 1.86
CA CYS A 568 15.23 2.17 2.04
C CYS A 568 14.66 2.43 3.43
N ARG A 569 13.43 2.91 3.52
CA ARG A 569 12.69 3.11 4.77
C ARG A 569 11.53 2.13 4.83
N PHE A 570 11.52 1.29 5.85
CA PHE A 570 10.54 0.24 6.08
C PHE A 570 9.11 0.81 6.17
N ASP A 571 8.16 0.24 5.43
CA ASP A 571 6.74 0.58 5.54
C ASP A 571 6.00 -0.52 6.33
N PRO A 572 5.52 -0.26 7.56
CA PRO A 572 4.82 -1.25 8.37
C PRO A 572 3.50 -1.71 7.74
N ARG A 573 2.90 -0.91 6.85
CA ARG A 573 1.64 -1.27 6.17
C ARG A 573 1.79 -2.49 5.24
N LEU A 574 3.03 -2.83 4.85
CA LEU A 574 3.31 -4.04 4.08
C LEU A 574 3.12 -5.32 4.89
N LYS A 575 3.18 -5.24 6.23
CA LYS A 575 2.85 -6.35 7.14
C LYS A 575 1.34 -6.51 7.23
N ASN A 576 0.89 -7.76 7.22
CA ASN A 576 -0.52 -8.06 7.33
C ASN A 576 -0.91 -8.33 8.79
N HIS A 577 -1.18 -7.27 9.54
CA HIS A 577 -1.49 -7.36 10.98
C HIS A 577 -2.87 -8.00 11.20
N LEU A 578 -3.94 -7.35 10.71
CA LEU A 578 -5.33 -7.74 10.93
C LEU A 578 -6.05 -8.14 9.63
N ALA A 579 -5.34 -8.83 8.73
CA ALA A 579 -5.81 -9.14 7.38
C ALA A 579 -6.06 -7.88 6.50
N ASP A 580 -5.41 -6.78 6.82
CA ASP A 580 -5.54 -5.49 6.13
C ASP A 580 -5.07 -5.54 4.67
N ASN A 581 -4.12 -6.41 4.33
CA ASN A 581 -3.60 -6.53 2.96
C ASN A 581 -4.46 -7.44 2.07
N ILE A 582 -5.57 -7.97 2.58
CA ILE A 582 -6.52 -8.74 1.77
C ILE A 582 -7.42 -7.77 0.99
N GLN A 583 -7.39 -7.88 -0.33
CA GLN A 583 -8.22 -7.06 -1.21
C GLN A 583 -9.10 -7.94 -2.10
N GLY A 584 -10.35 -7.50 -2.27
CA GLY A 584 -11.22 -8.06 -3.28
C GLY A 584 -11.17 -7.27 -4.59
N SER A 585 -11.00 -7.98 -5.71
CA SER A 585 -11.08 -7.43 -7.06
C SER A 585 -12.34 -7.95 -7.76
N ILE A 586 -13.05 -7.06 -8.44
CA ILE A 586 -14.23 -7.39 -9.25
C ILE A 586 -13.91 -7.07 -10.71
N SER A 587 -13.89 -8.11 -11.54
CA SER A 587 -13.58 -8.00 -12.96
C SER A 587 -14.51 -7.03 -13.67
N ARG A 588 -13.93 -6.16 -14.52
CA ARG A 588 -14.69 -5.32 -15.46
C ARG A 588 -15.36 -6.15 -16.56
N ARG A 589 -14.80 -7.32 -16.88
CA ARG A 589 -15.32 -8.20 -17.93
C ARG A 589 -16.52 -8.98 -17.41
N LEU A 590 -17.63 -8.88 -18.15
CA LEU A 590 -18.83 -9.65 -17.90
C LEU A 590 -18.63 -11.11 -18.33
N LEU A 591 -19.10 -12.03 -17.49
CA LEU A 591 -19.22 -13.45 -17.83
C LEU A 591 -20.55 -13.76 -18.49
N SER A 592 -21.61 -13.14 -17.97
CA SER A 592 -22.97 -13.30 -18.47
C SER A 592 -23.74 -12.00 -18.25
N PHE A 593 -24.63 -11.71 -19.18
CA PHE A 593 -25.57 -10.59 -19.13
C PHE A 593 -26.92 -11.08 -19.65
N ARG A 594 -27.98 -10.89 -18.88
CA ARG A 594 -29.35 -11.27 -19.26
C ARG A 594 -30.33 -10.19 -18.86
N ILE A 595 -31.28 -9.91 -19.75
CA ILE A 595 -32.45 -9.10 -19.45
C ILE A 595 -33.60 -10.08 -19.27
N LEU A 596 -34.14 -10.16 -18.05
CA LEU A 596 -35.17 -11.16 -17.70
C LEU A 596 -36.60 -10.70 -18.05
N GLY A 597 -36.74 -9.49 -18.60
CA GLY A 597 -37.97 -8.96 -19.19
C GLY A 597 -38.82 -8.12 -18.24
N ASP A 598 -39.69 -7.29 -18.84
CA ASP A 598 -40.77 -6.55 -18.18
C ASP A 598 -41.75 -7.58 -17.59
N GLU A 599 -41.83 -7.72 -16.26
CA GLU A 599 -43.04 -8.30 -15.63
C GLU A 599 -44.17 -7.27 -15.73
N ALA A 600 -44.64 -7.02 -16.95
CA ALA A 600 -45.86 -6.30 -17.22
C ALA A 600 -46.99 -7.31 -17.44
N ASN A 601 -47.74 -7.56 -16.36
CA ASN A 601 -49.14 -7.99 -16.34
C ASN A 601 -49.43 -9.53 -16.44
N PRO A 602 -49.88 -10.18 -15.34
CA PRO A 602 -50.30 -11.60 -15.36
C PRO A 602 -51.63 -11.87 -16.11
N LYS A 603 -52.15 -10.93 -16.91
CA LYS A 603 -53.43 -11.07 -17.63
C LYS A 603 -53.31 -11.49 -19.10
N SER A 604 -52.12 -11.69 -19.67
CA SER A 604 -51.98 -12.09 -21.08
C SER A 604 -51.84 -13.61 -21.32
N ARG A 605 -51.91 -14.45 -20.28
CA ARG A 605 -51.82 -15.93 -20.41
C ARG A 605 -53.15 -16.65 -20.67
N ARG A 606 -54.20 -15.96 -21.12
CA ARG A 606 -55.43 -16.57 -21.65
C ARG A 606 -55.68 -16.08 -23.07
N GLY A 607 -55.39 -16.93 -24.05
CA GLY A 607 -55.83 -16.71 -25.43
C GLY A 607 -54.83 -17.11 -26.51
N SER A 608 -54.43 -18.38 -26.55
CA SER A 608 -54.10 -19.08 -27.80
C SER A 608 -53.91 -20.58 -27.53
N LEU A 609 -55.04 -21.26 -27.30
CA LEU A 609 -55.38 -22.55 -27.90
C LEU A 609 -56.88 -22.51 -28.16
#